data_AF-A0A6I3H2W3-F1
#
_entry.id   AF-A0A6I3H2W3-F1
#
_cell.length_a   1.000
_cell.length_b   1.000
_cell.length_c   1.000
_cell.angle_alpha   90.00
_cell.angle_beta   90.00
_cell.angle_gamma   90.00
#
_symmetry.space_group_name_H-M   'P 1'
#
loop_
_entity.id
_entity.type
_entity.pdbx_description
1 polymer ?
#
loop_
_entity_poly.entity_id
_entity_poly.type
_entity_poly.pdbx_seq_one_letter_code
_entity_poly.pdbx_strand_id
1 'polypeptide(L)'
;MRVIGLTGGIGSGKSLAAEYFADLGALVIDADQLARAAIERGSTGFDEVVATFGDSILKNGDIDRRALGELIFKDPTLKIKLENIIHPWIRNQFEEAVASLKADEVLVYEIPLLFETKAQDRFDIVITVEASMENRIARLRAKGLRISEIESRIAAQATREQRESVADFLIENDASADELLRKVENIWEELADRDVKK
;
A
#
# COMPACT_ATOMS: atom_id res chain seq x y z
N MET A 1 13.36 17.00 2.50
CA MET A 1 12.73 15.70 2.58
C MET A 1 11.62 15.67 1.57
N ARG A 2 11.26 14.50 1.05
CA ARG A 2 10.08 14.31 0.22
C ARG A 2 9.32 13.08 0.71
N VAL A 3 8.00 13.20 0.82
CA VAL A 3 7.10 12.13 1.22
C VAL A 3 6.21 11.78 0.03
N ILE A 4 6.45 10.60 -0.53
CA ILE A 4 5.85 10.15 -1.78
C ILE A 4 4.82 9.07 -1.51
N GLY A 5 3.62 9.23 -2.04
CA GLY A 5 2.60 8.20 -2.05
C GLY A 5 2.76 7.32 -3.28
N LEU A 6 3.12 6.05 -3.10
CA LEU A 6 3.20 5.08 -4.19
C LEU A 6 1.93 4.22 -4.19
N THR A 7 1.12 4.35 -5.23
CA THR A 7 -0.14 3.64 -5.38
C THR A 7 -0.20 2.89 -6.72
N GLY A 8 -1.26 2.12 -6.94
CA GLY A 8 -1.41 1.34 -8.17
C GLY A 8 -2.45 0.25 -8.02
N GLY A 9 -3.03 -0.15 -9.16
CA GLY A 9 -3.99 -1.25 -9.19
C GLY A 9 -3.35 -2.58 -8.77
N ILE A 10 -4.13 -3.47 -8.16
CA ILE A 10 -3.65 -4.81 -7.80
C ILE A 10 -3.02 -5.52 -9.01
N GLY A 11 -1.81 -6.05 -8.81
CA GLY A 11 -1.04 -6.70 -9.88
C GLY A 11 -0.27 -5.77 -10.82
N SER A 12 -0.29 -4.45 -10.60
CA SER A 12 0.44 -3.49 -11.45
C SER A 12 1.96 -3.54 -11.29
N GLY A 13 2.48 -4.13 -10.22
CA GLY A 13 3.91 -4.20 -9.94
C GLY A 13 4.44 -3.11 -9.01
N LYS A 14 3.53 -2.42 -8.29
CA LYS A 14 3.84 -1.44 -7.24
C LYS A 14 5.00 -1.85 -6.32
N SER A 15 4.98 -3.08 -5.78
CA SER A 15 6.02 -3.55 -4.86
C SER A 15 7.40 -3.68 -5.51
N LEU A 16 7.46 -3.99 -6.81
CA LEU A 16 8.74 -4.03 -7.52
C LEU A 16 9.27 -2.60 -7.78
N ALA A 17 8.38 -1.66 -8.11
CA ALA A 17 8.77 -0.26 -8.21
C ALA A 17 9.25 0.30 -6.87
N ALA A 18 8.60 -0.09 -5.76
CA ALA A 18 9.01 0.28 -4.40
C ALA A 18 10.40 -0.27 -4.06
N GLU A 19 10.68 -1.53 -4.40
CA GLU A 19 12.01 -2.14 -4.26
C GLU A 19 13.07 -1.34 -5.01
N TYR A 20 12.80 -0.95 -6.26
CA TYR A 20 13.73 -0.10 -7.02
C TYR A 20 13.94 1.28 -6.40
N PHE A 21 12.90 1.91 -5.85
CA PHE A 21 13.09 3.16 -5.08
C PHE A 21 13.95 2.93 -3.83
N ALA A 22 13.80 1.79 -3.15
CA ALA A 22 14.64 1.43 -2.00
C ALA A 22 16.11 1.28 -2.41
N ASP A 23 16.37 0.59 -3.53
CA ASP A 23 17.72 0.40 -4.08
C ASP A 23 18.40 1.73 -4.45
N LEU A 24 17.61 2.74 -4.84
CA LEU A 24 18.07 4.10 -5.12
C LEU A 24 18.25 4.97 -3.86
N GLY A 25 17.90 4.43 -2.68
CA GLY A 25 18.13 5.07 -1.38
C GLY A 25 16.89 5.65 -0.70
N ALA A 26 15.68 5.39 -1.22
CA ALA A 26 14.46 5.78 -0.53
C ALA A 26 14.23 4.92 0.73
N LEU A 27 13.74 5.55 1.80
CA LEU A 27 13.06 4.80 2.86
C LEU A 27 11.73 4.32 2.31
N VAL A 28 11.45 3.02 2.35
CA VAL A 28 10.17 2.46 1.87
C VAL A 28 9.36 1.95 3.04
N ILE A 29 8.09 2.36 3.09
CA ILE A 29 7.11 1.89 4.08
C ILE A 29 5.90 1.31 3.35
N ASP A 30 5.55 0.08 3.68
CA ASP A 30 4.37 -0.60 3.15
C ASP A 30 3.21 -0.54 4.14
N ALA A 31 2.13 0.15 3.77
CA ALA A 31 0.93 0.28 4.59
C ALA A 31 0.31 -1.09 4.93
N ASP A 32 0.38 -2.08 4.03
CA ASP A 32 -0.13 -3.43 4.30
C ASP A 32 0.75 -4.17 5.32
N GLN A 33 2.07 -3.94 5.31
CA GLN A 33 2.97 -4.48 6.33
C GLN A 33 2.74 -3.80 7.68
N LEU A 34 2.54 -2.49 7.70
CA LEU A 34 2.16 -1.78 8.92
C LEU A 34 0.83 -2.30 9.48
N ALA A 35 -0.20 -2.47 8.64
CA ALA A 35 -1.48 -3.03 9.08
C ALA A 35 -1.35 -4.43 9.69
N ARG A 36 -0.43 -5.24 9.16
CA ARG A 36 -0.11 -6.57 9.70
C ARG A 36 0.59 -6.49 11.04
N ALA A 37 1.61 -5.64 11.16
CA ALA A 37 2.37 -5.43 12.39
C ALA A 37 1.53 -4.81 13.52
N ALA A 38 0.55 -3.96 13.17
CA ALA A 38 -0.36 -3.31 14.12
C ALA A 38 -1.09 -4.31 15.04
N ILE A 39 -1.32 -5.53 14.56
CA ILE A 39 -2.05 -6.60 15.26
C ILE A 39 -1.18 -7.84 15.47
N GLU A 40 0.14 -7.72 15.38
CA GLU A 40 1.04 -8.82 15.73
C GLU A 40 1.15 -8.97 17.24
N ARG A 41 1.36 -10.21 17.70
CA ARG A 41 1.41 -10.49 19.14
C ARG A 41 2.46 -9.61 19.82
N GLY A 42 2.05 -8.98 20.91
CA GLY A 42 2.88 -8.04 21.67
C GLY A 42 2.64 -6.58 21.28
N SER A 43 1.87 -6.29 20.23
CA SER A 43 1.37 -4.95 19.96
C SER A 43 0.14 -4.63 20.84
N THR A 44 -0.11 -3.35 21.07
CA THR A 44 -1.35 -2.90 21.73
C THR A 44 -2.59 -3.22 20.89
N GLY A 45 -2.46 -3.16 19.55
CA GLY A 45 -3.56 -3.51 18.64
C GLY A 45 -3.95 -4.97 18.68
N PHE A 46 -3.02 -5.89 19.00
CA PHE A 46 -3.34 -7.31 19.20
C PHE A 46 -4.31 -7.48 20.37
N ASP A 47 -4.02 -6.87 21.53
CA ASP A 47 -4.85 -6.98 22.72
C ASP A 47 -6.25 -6.38 22.49
N GLU A 48 -6.32 -5.22 21.83
CA GLU A 48 -7.60 -4.58 21.48
C GLU A 48 -8.43 -5.41 20.51
N VAL A 49 -7.79 -6.03 19.52
CA VAL A 49 -8.45 -6.94 18.57
C VAL A 49 -8.96 -8.18 19.28
N VAL A 50 -8.17 -8.82 20.14
CA VAL A 50 -8.64 -9.99 20.92
C VAL A 50 -9.80 -9.60 21.84
N ALA A 51 -9.74 -8.45 22.52
CA ALA A 51 -10.82 -7.97 23.36
C ALA A 51 -12.12 -7.69 22.58
N THR A 52 -12.00 -7.23 21.33
CA THR A 52 -13.15 -6.85 20.49
C THR A 52 -13.79 -8.04 19.78
N PHE A 53 -12.96 -8.96 19.28
CA PHE A 53 -13.37 -10.05 18.39
C PHE A 53 -13.40 -11.43 19.08
N GLY A 54 -12.84 -11.51 20.29
CA GLY A 54 -12.79 -12.71 21.12
C GLY A 54 -11.81 -13.77 20.63
N ASP A 55 -11.64 -14.83 21.42
CA ASP A 55 -10.63 -15.86 21.17
C ASP A 55 -10.88 -16.69 19.89
N SER A 56 -12.06 -16.57 19.28
CA SER A 56 -12.42 -17.28 18.05
C SER A 56 -11.54 -16.93 16.86
N ILE A 57 -10.88 -15.77 16.90
CA ILE A 57 -9.94 -15.31 15.87
C ILE A 57 -8.48 -15.70 16.18
N LEU A 58 -8.22 -16.51 17.21
CA LEU A 58 -6.87 -16.93 17.56
C LEU A 58 -6.54 -18.33 17.03
N LYS A 59 -5.29 -18.50 16.55
CA LYS A 59 -4.71 -19.79 16.16
C LYS A 59 -3.28 -19.87 16.65
N ASN A 60 -2.99 -20.86 17.50
CA ASN A 60 -1.71 -20.99 18.21
C ASN A 60 -1.35 -19.73 19.02
N GLY A 61 -2.39 -18.98 19.45
CA GLY A 61 -2.29 -17.73 20.18
C GLY A 61 -2.00 -16.49 19.34
N ASP A 62 -1.84 -16.61 18.02
CA ASP A 62 -1.73 -15.46 17.11
C ASP A 62 -3.07 -15.19 16.44
N ILE A 63 -3.29 -13.99 15.90
CA ILE A 63 -4.50 -13.69 15.14
C ILE A 63 -4.51 -14.50 13.84
N ASP A 64 -5.51 -15.37 13.69
CA ASP A 64 -5.84 -16.02 12.43
C ASP A 64 -6.47 -14.99 11.49
N ARG A 65 -5.62 -14.40 10.65
CA ARG A 65 -6.02 -13.37 9.66
C ARG A 65 -7.12 -13.84 8.72
N ARG A 66 -7.22 -15.16 8.45
CA ARG A 66 -8.29 -15.71 7.63
C ARG A 66 -9.61 -15.69 8.39
N ALA A 67 -9.62 -16.16 9.64
CA ALA A 67 -10.81 -16.14 10.49
C ALA A 67 -11.31 -14.70 10.72
N LEU A 68 -10.39 -13.77 11.04
CA LEU A 68 -10.70 -12.35 11.18
C LEU A 68 -11.26 -11.76 9.88
N GLY A 69 -10.63 -12.08 8.74
CA GLY A 69 -11.07 -11.65 7.41
C GLY A 69 -12.48 -12.14 7.06
N GLU A 70 -12.79 -13.41 7.33
CA GLU A 70 -14.12 -13.99 7.11
C GLU A 70 -15.20 -13.32 7.98
N LEU A 71 -14.84 -12.90 9.19
CA LEU A 71 -15.74 -12.25 10.13
C LEU A 71 -16.03 -10.80 9.73
N ILE A 72 -15.01 -10.00 9.39
CA ILE A 72 -15.21 -8.61 8.92
C ILE A 72 -15.85 -8.52 7.54
N PHE A 73 -15.71 -9.58 6.72
CA PHE A 73 -16.40 -9.65 5.42
C PHE A 73 -17.91 -9.86 5.58
N LYS A 74 -18.35 -10.61 6.60
CA LYS A 74 -19.76 -10.87 6.87
C LYS A 74 -20.47 -9.67 7.51
N ASP A 75 -19.75 -8.84 8.25
CA ASP A 75 -20.32 -7.69 8.96
C ASP A 75 -19.45 -6.43 8.75
N PRO A 76 -19.91 -5.47 7.92
CA PRO A 76 -19.22 -4.21 7.70
C PRO A 76 -18.98 -3.39 8.97
N THR A 77 -19.80 -3.55 10.02
CA THR A 77 -19.58 -2.83 11.29
C THR A 77 -18.35 -3.34 12.02
N LEU A 78 -18.03 -4.63 11.87
CA LEU A 78 -16.83 -5.26 12.43
C LEU A 78 -15.58 -4.84 11.67
N LYS A 79 -15.69 -4.63 10.35
CA LYS A 79 -14.63 -4.01 9.56
C LYS A 79 -14.25 -2.63 10.11
N ILE A 80 -15.24 -1.77 10.37
CA ILE A 80 -15.01 -0.43 10.93
C ILE A 80 -14.33 -0.50 12.31
N LYS A 81 -14.73 -1.45 13.17
CA LYS A 81 -14.07 -1.64 14.47
C LYS A 81 -12.59 -2.00 14.32
N LEU A 82 -12.27 -2.92 13.41
CA LEU A 82 -10.88 -3.30 13.14
C LEU A 82 -10.07 -2.11 12.61
N GLU A 83 -10.63 -1.36 11.66
CA GLU A 83 -10.00 -0.15 11.11
C GLU A 83 -9.74 0.90 12.20
N ASN A 84 -10.67 1.10 13.14
CA ASN A 84 -10.49 2.05 14.24
C ASN A 84 -9.37 1.66 15.22
N ILE A 85 -9.07 0.37 15.34
CA ILE A 85 -7.94 -0.11 16.15
C ILE A 85 -6.61 0.09 15.39
N ILE A 86 -6.59 -0.27 14.11
CA ILE A 86 -5.37 -0.31 13.30
C ILE A 86 -4.91 1.08 12.83
N HIS A 87 -5.86 1.92 12.37
CA HIS A 87 -5.53 3.17 11.68
C HIS A 87 -4.78 4.19 12.54
N PRO A 88 -5.07 4.36 13.84
CA PRO A 88 -4.28 5.24 14.71
C PRO A 88 -2.82 4.80 14.79
N TRP A 89 -2.58 3.49 14.94
CA TRP A 89 -1.22 2.95 15.02
C TRP A 89 -0.45 3.16 13.72
N ILE A 90 -1.05 2.85 12.56
CA ILE A 90 -0.42 3.08 11.25
C ILE A 90 -0.08 4.57 11.06
N ARG A 91 -1.01 5.46 11.44
CA ARG A 91 -0.79 6.90 11.34
C ARG A 91 0.41 7.34 12.18
N ASN A 92 0.50 6.89 13.42
CA ASN A 92 1.63 7.23 14.29
C ASN A 92 2.95 6.73 13.70
N GLN A 93 3.00 5.50 13.17
CA GLN A 93 4.21 4.97 12.51
C GLN A 93 4.61 5.79 11.28
N PHE A 94 3.63 6.21 10.47
CA PHE A 94 3.89 7.09 9.34
C PHE A 94 4.41 8.46 9.78
N GLU A 95 3.77 9.08 10.78
CA GLU A 95 4.18 10.39 11.31
C GLU A 95 5.58 10.34 11.95
N GLU A 96 5.89 9.28 12.69
CA GLU A 96 7.23 9.03 13.25
C GLU A 96 8.28 8.88 12.15
N ALA A 97 7.98 8.11 11.10
CA ALA A 97 8.88 7.94 9.97
C ALA A 97 9.14 9.28 9.26
N VAL A 98 8.09 10.05 8.96
CA VAL A 98 8.21 11.38 8.35
C VAL A 98 9.02 12.32 9.22
N ALA A 99 8.77 12.34 10.53
CA ALA A 99 9.49 13.20 11.48
C ALA A 99 10.98 12.83 11.61
N SER A 100 11.34 11.59 11.29
CA SER A 100 12.74 11.12 11.32
C SER A 100 13.54 11.46 10.06
N LEU A 101 12.90 11.92 8.98
CA LEU A 101 13.55 12.21 7.70
C LEU A 101 14.46 13.44 7.78
N LYS A 102 15.63 13.35 7.16
CA LYS A 102 16.53 14.49 6.92
C LYS A 102 16.11 15.30 5.69
N ALA A 103 16.66 16.51 5.57
CA ALA A 103 16.29 17.48 4.53
C ALA A 103 16.50 17.00 3.07
N ASP A 104 17.27 15.95 2.86
CA ASP A 104 17.62 15.34 1.57
C ASP A 104 17.07 13.91 1.40
N GLU A 105 16.41 13.35 2.41
CA GLU A 105 15.88 11.99 2.36
C GLU A 105 14.48 11.94 1.71
N VAL A 106 14.20 10.80 1.07
CA VAL A 106 12.92 10.50 0.42
C VAL A 106 12.28 9.31 1.13
N LEU A 107 11.01 9.46 1.50
CA LEU A 107 10.14 8.39 1.96
C LEU A 107 9.18 8.03 0.85
N VAL A 108 9.14 6.76 0.46
CA VAL A 108 8.11 6.19 -0.41
C VAL A 108 7.17 5.35 0.45
N TYR A 109 5.93 5.81 0.54
CA TYR A 109 4.87 5.14 1.28
C TYR A 109 3.95 4.39 0.30
N GLU A 110 4.04 3.07 0.29
CA GLU A 110 3.19 2.20 -0.49
C GLU A 110 1.77 2.15 0.11
N ILE A 111 0.79 2.68 -0.63
CA ILE A 111 -0.61 2.77 -0.20
C ILE A 111 -1.56 2.26 -1.31
N PRO A 112 -2.07 1.03 -1.20
CA PRO A 112 -2.95 0.44 -2.22
C PRO A 112 -4.26 1.18 -2.46
N LEU A 113 -4.81 1.85 -1.43
CA LEU A 113 -6.15 2.47 -1.44
C LEU A 113 -6.09 4.01 -1.32
N LEU A 114 -5.10 4.62 -1.97
CA LEU A 114 -4.83 6.06 -1.86
C LEU A 114 -6.02 6.93 -2.28
N PHE A 115 -6.65 6.60 -3.41
CA PHE A 115 -7.78 7.36 -3.95
C PHE A 115 -9.03 7.17 -3.09
N GLU A 116 -9.32 5.92 -2.73
CA GLU A 116 -10.49 5.51 -1.96
C GLU A 116 -10.50 6.14 -0.58
N THR A 117 -9.32 6.28 0.04
CA THR A 117 -9.15 6.92 1.35
C THR A 117 -8.93 8.43 1.28
N LYS A 118 -8.90 9.01 0.07
CA LYS A 118 -8.60 10.43 -0.20
C LYS A 118 -7.30 10.89 0.49
N ALA A 119 -6.29 10.03 0.49
CA ALA A 119 -5.04 10.26 1.21
C ALA A 119 -4.01 11.07 0.42
N GLN A 120 -4.29 11.44 -0.84
CA GLN A 120 -3.35 12.12 -1.74
C GLN A 120 -2.76 13.42 -1.20
N ASP A 121 -3.48 14.13 -0.32
CA ASP A 121 -3.04 15.41 0.24
C ASP A 121 -2.05 15.25 1.40
N ARG A 122 -1.75 14.01 1.81
CA ARG A 122 -0.72 13.69 2.80
C ARG A 122 0.68 13.53 2.20
N PHE A 123 0.77 13.55 0.87
CA PHE A 123 2.00 13.30 0.13
C PHE A 123 2.38 14.54 -0.68
N ASP A 124 3.69 14.81 -0.76
CA ASP A 124 4.24 15.86 -1.61
C ASP A 124 4.08 15.51 -3.09
N ILE A 125 4.20 14.22 -3.40
CA ILE A 125 4.10 13.63 -4.74
C ILE A 125 3.33 12.31 -4.66
N VAL A 126 2.48 12.04 -5.63
CA VAL A 126 1.80 10.75 -5.83
C VAL A 126 2.30 10.10 -7.12
N ILE A 127 2.83 8.89 -6.98
CA ILE A 127 3.23 8.04 -8.11
C ILE A 127 2.24 6.90 -8.22
N THR A 128 1.60 6.78 -9.39
CA THR A 128 0.70 5.67 -9.69
C THR A 128 1.40 4.68 -10.62
N VAL A 129 1.46 3.41 -10.22
CA VAL A 129 1.92 2.31 -11.07
C VAL A 129 0.72 1.60 -11.69
N GLU A 130 0.62 1.63 -13.01
CA GLU A 130 -0.40 0.94 -13.79
C GLU A 130 0.20 -0.17 -14.64
N ALA A 131 -0.67 -1.06 -15.12
CA ALA A 131 -0.39 -2.02 -16.16
C ALA A 131 -1.71 -2.43 -16.82
N SER A 132 -1.64 -2.94 -18.04
CA SER A 132 -2.77 -3.55 -18.73
C SER A 132 -3.46 -4.61 -17.88
N MET A 133 -4.78 -4.72 -18.07
CA MET A 133 -5.60 -5.69 -17.35
C MET A 133 -5.09 -7.13 -17.56
N GLU A 134 -4.65 -7.45 -18.77
CA GLU A 134 -4.08 -8.75 -19.12
C GLU A 134 -2.85 -9.07 -18.26
N ASN A 135 -1.87 -8.14 -18.20
CA ASN A 135 -0.66 -8.33 -17.40
C ASN A 135 -0.95 -8.43 -15.91
N ARG A 136 -1.87 -7.61 -15.39
CA ARG A 136 -2.29 -7.66 -13.99
C ARG A 136 -2.90 -9.02 -13.63
N ILE A 137 -3.82 -9.52 -14.46
CA ILE A 137 -4.44 -10.83 -14.27
C ILE A 137 -3.38 -11.93 -14.35
N ALA A 138 -2.51 -11.91 -15.35
CA ALA A 138 -1.45 -12.91 -15.53
C ALA A 138 -0.52 -12.99 -14.29
N ARG A 139 -0.06 -11.84 -13.79
CA ARG A 139 0.78 -11.73 -12.58
C ARG A 139 0.08 -12.28 -11.34
N LEU A 140 -1.20 -11.96 -11.15
CA LEU A 140 -1.96 -12.43 -9.99
C LEU A 140 -2.26 -13.93 -10.06
N ARG A 141 -2.52 -14.48 -11.25
CA ARG A 141 -2.64 -15.92 -11.46
C ARG A 141 -1.34 -16.65 -11.16
N ALA A 142 -0.20 -16.10 -11.57
CA ALA A 142 1.12 -16.65 -11.23
C ALA A 142 1.38 -16.67 -9.71
N LYS A 143 0.77 -15.73 -8.96
CA LYS A 143 0.75 -15.71 -7.49
C LYS A 143 -0.28 -16.65 -6.85
N GLY A 144 -0.98 -17.47 -7.64
CA GLY A 144 -1.90 -18.51 -7.16
C GLY A 144 -3.35 -18.05 -6.93
N LEU A 145 -3.71 -16.82 -7.29
CA LEU A 145 -5.09 -16.34 -7.12
C LEU A 145 -6.01 -16.93 -8.20
N ARG A 146 -7.26 -17.20 -7.82
CA ARG A 146 -8.30 -17.64 -8.76
C ARG A 146 -8.87 -16.44 -9.53
N ILE A 147 -9.37 -16.66 -10.74
CA ILE A 147 -9.89 -15.58 -11.59
C ILE A 147 -11.00 -14.78 -10.91
N SER A 148 -11.94 -15.46 -10.25
CA SER A 148 -13.04 -14.81 -9.51
C SER A 148 -12.55 -13.94 -8.35
N GLU A 149 -11.46 -14.35 -7.70
CA GLU A 149 -10.83 -13.58 -6.63
C GLU A 149 -10.12 -12.34 -7.20
N ILE A 150 -9.44 -12.48 -8.34
CA ILE A 150 -8.78 -11.38 -9.04
C ILE A 150 -9.82 -10.33 -9.45
N GLU A 151 -10.89 -10.75 -10.13
CA GLU A 151 -11.97 -9.87 -10.57
C GLU A 151 -12.63 -9.14 -9.40
N SER A 152 -12.93 -9.86 -8.31
CA SER A 152 -13.51 -9.26 -7.10
C SER A 152 -12.59 -8.20 -6.48
N ARG A 153 -11.27 -8.46 -6.42
CA ARG A 153 -10.30 -7.50 -5.87
C ARG A 153 -10.13 -6.29 -6.77
N ILE A 154 -10.12 -6.47 -8.09
CA ILE A 154 -10.04 -5.36 -9.05
C ILE A 154 -11.28 -4.47 -8.95
N ALA A 155 -12.47 -5.07 -8.87
CA ALA A 155 -13.73 -4.34 -8.76
C ALA A 155 -13.89 -3.57 -7.43
N ALA A 156 -13.17 -3.98 -6.38
CA ALA A 156 -13.19 -3.31 -5.08
C ALA A 156 -12.24 -2.10 -4.98
N GLN A 157 -11.36 -1.91 -5.96
CA GLN A 157 -10.42 -0.79 -6.02
C GLN A 157 -10.94 0.32 -6.92
N ALA A 158 -10.36 1.52 -6.78
CA ALA A 158 -10.56 2.64 -7.67
C ALA A 158 -10.29 2.25 -9.14
N THR A 159 -10.88 2.96 -10.09
CA THR A 159 -10.56 2.76 -11.50
C THR A 159 -9.17 3.27 -11.83
N ARG A 160 -8.65 2.90 -13.00
CA ARG A 160 -7.37 3.43 -13.50
C ARG A 160 -7.42 4.96 -13.63
N GLU A 161 -8.50 5.47 -14.23
CA GLU A 161 -8.73 6.90 -14.44
C GLU A 161 -8.78 7.66 -13.11
N GLN A 162 -9.38 7.06 -12.08
CA GLN A 162 -9.40 7.64 -10.73
C GLN A 162 -8.00 7.74 -10.12
N ARG A 163 -7.19 6.68 -10.21
CA ARG A 163 -5.80 6.72 -9.70
C ARG A 163 -4.91 7.67 -10.50
N GLU A 164 -5.09 7.75 -11.81
CA GLU A 164 -4.38 8.71 -12.67
C GLU A 164 -4.77 10.15 -12.32
N SER A 165 -6.05 10.42 -12.00
CA SER A 165 -6.52 11.78 -11.69
C SER A 165 -5.89 12.41 -10.44
N VAL A 166 -5.25 11.60 -9.58
CA VAL A 166 -4.56 12.05 -8.36
C VAL A 166 -3.05 11.84 -8.43
N ALA A 167 -2.53 11.40 -9.58
CA ALA A 167 -1.13 11.10 -9.79
C ALA A 167 -0.37 12.32 -10.32
N ASP A 168 0.81 12.56 -9.77
CA ASP A 168 1.78 13.51 -10.30
C ASP A 168 2.70 12.81 -11.32
N PHE A 169 2.99 11.52 -11.08
CA PHE A 169 3.70 10.66 -12.02
C PHE A 169 2.94 9.35 -12.27
N LEU A 170 2.96 8.91 -13.54
CA LEU A 170 2.41 7.63 -13.97
C LEU A 170 3.52 6.71 -14.47
N ILE A 171 3.62 5.51 -13.90
CA ILE A 171 4.51 4.45 -14.36
C ILE A 171 3.68 3.35 -15.02
N GLU A 172 3.83 3.20 -16.33
CA GLU A 172 3.27 2.08 -17.08
C GLU A 172 4.19 0.86 -17.00
N ASN A 173 3.71 -0.23 -16.39
CA ASN A 173 4.47 -1.44 -16.18
C ASN A 173 3.93 -2.61 -17.01
N ASP A 174 3.92 -2.44 -18.33
CA ASP A 174 3.51 -3.48 -19.29
C ASP A 174 4.69 -4.23 -19.94
N ALA A 175 5.91 -3.78 -19.69
CA ALA A 175 7.12 -4.29 -20.32
C ALA A 175 7.99 -5.10 -19.34
N SER A 176 9.30 -5.11 -19.56
CA SER A 176 10.26 -5.84 -18.73
C SER A 176 10.54 -5.14 -17.39
N ALA A 177 11.11 -5.90 -16.46
CA ALA A 177 11.58 -5.37 -15.19
C ALA A 177 12.66 -4.28 -15.37
N ASP A 178 13.56 -4.44 -16.36
CA ASP A 178 14.58 -3.44 -16.69
C ASP A 178 13.97 -2.12 -17.19
N GLU A 179 12.88 -2.19 -17.95
CA GLU A 179 12.17 -0.98 -18.39
C GLU A 179 11.44 -0.30 -17.23
N LEU A 180 10.89 -1.08 -16.29
CA LEU A 180 10.33 -0.53 -15.06
C LEU A 180 11.41 0.19 -14.24
N LEU A 181 12.58 -0.44 -14.07
CA LEU A 181 13.71 0.16 -13.35
C LEU A 181 14.10 1.51 -13.96
N ARG A 182 14.27 1.57 -15.29
CA ARG A 182 14.60 2.83 -15.98
C ARG A 182 13.57 3.93 -15.75
N LYS A 183 12.27 3.59 -15.72
CA LYS A 183 11.21 4.58 -15.42
C LYS A 183 11.31 5.08 -13.98
N VAL A 184 11.61 4.19 -13.04
CA VAL A 184 11.84 4.55 -11.63
C VAL A 184 13.07 5.44 -11.49
N GLU A 185 14.19 5.10 -12.15
CA GLU A 185 15.42 5.91 -12.17
C GLU A 185 15.17 7.32 -12.72
N ASN A 186 14.47 7.45 -13.85
CA ASN A 186 14.14 8.75 -14.42
C ASN A 186 13.32 9.62 -13.46
N ILE A 187 12.27 9.04 -12.86
CA ILE A 187 11.45 9.75 -11.88
C ILE A 187 12.30 10.12 -10.65
N TRP A 188 13.18 9.22 -10.20
CA TRP A 188 14.07 9.49 -9.07
C TRP A 188 15.00 10.68 -9.34
N GLU A 189 15.56 10.80 -10.54
CA GLU A 189 16.36 11.95 -10.94
C GLU A 189 15.54 13.24 -10.98
N GLU A 190 14.31 13.20 -11.51
CA GLU A 190 13.39 14.35 -11.48
C GLU A 190 13.05 14.75 -10.03
N LEU A 191 12.88 13.78 -9.14
CA LEU A 191 12.68 13.97 -7.71
C LEU A 191 13.93 14.46 -6.97
N ALA A 192 15.09 14.59 -7.62
CA ALA A 192 16.25 15.28 -7.03
C ALA A 192 16.15 16.80 -7.24
N ASP A 193 15.46 17.26 -8.30
CA ASP A 193 15.22 18.68 -8.54
C ASP A 193 14.19 19.20 -7.51
N ARG A 194 14.57 20.22 -6.72
CA ARG A 194 13.75 20.75 -5.63
C ARG A 194 12.56 21.59 -6.11
N ASP A 195 12.53 21.95 -7.39
CA ASP A 195 11.46 22.74 -7.98
C ASP A 195 10.26 21.90 -8.42
N VAL A 196 10.40 20.58 -8.51
CA VAL A 196 9.27 19.66 -8.75
C VAL A 196 8.31 19.70 -7.56
N LYS A 197 7.10 20.21 -7.83
CA LYS A 197 5.96 20.32 -6.91
C LYS A 197 4.70 19.81 -7.61
N LYS A 198 3.74 19.39 -6.79
CA LYS A 198 2.35 19.07 -7.16
C LYS A 198 1.66 20.21 -7.90
#